data_AF-A0A957GKV9-F1
#
_entry.id   AF-A0A957GKV9-F1
#
_cell.length_a   1.000
_cell.length_b   1.000
_cell.length_c   1.000
_cell.angle_alpha   90.00
_cell.angle_beta   90.00
_cell.angle_gamma   90.00
#
_symmetry.space_group_name_H-M   'P 1'
#
loop_
_entity.id
_entity.type
_entity.pdbx_description
1 polymer ?
#
loop_
_entity_poly.entity_id
_entity_poly.type
_entity_poly.pdbx_seq_one_letter_code
_entity_poly.pdbx_strand_id
1 'polypeptide(L)'
;MNTQQTKQSMAWGSLLIFFGLVSLLELYFDFTPWTWVAFLAVAGLGTFAIYLTDRTNFPMLIPTYVLWILAVLISLLLLNWLPDDLVPLFVLTAVAIPFLATYLINPTQWWSLIPTYILLGIGFMVTLLTYGLLNDLWVPTFVMFLIALPFYVIYARYPNEKWPLIPAGILTIIGLAFLLATGAAQYIVAIALILVGSWLLWREHAVRV
;
A
#
# COMPACT_ATOMS: atom_id res chain seq x y z
N MET A 1 -28.26 -22.83 -16.79
CA MET A 1 -27.52 -22.43 -15.57
C MET A 1 -26.03 -22.55 -15.84
N ASN A 2 -25.27 -21.49 -15.62
CA ASN A 2 -23.86 -21.41 -16.03
C ASN A 2 -23.00 -22.27 -15.08
N THR A 3 -22.33 -23.30 -15.60
CA THR A 3 -21.52 -24.25 -14.81
C THR A 3 -20.40 -23.59 -14.01
N GLN A 4 -19.96 -22.39 -14.41
CA GLN A 4 -19.01 -21.59 -13.64
C GLN A 4 -19.60 -20.97 -12.37
N GLN A 5 -20.86 -20.52 -12.40
CA GLN A 5 -21.52 -19.96 -11.21
C GLN A 5 -21.73 -21.02 -10.14
N THR A 6 -22.03 -22.26 -10.53
CA THR A 6 -22.22 -23.38 -9.59
C THR A 6 -20.91 -23.78 -8.91
N LYS A 7 -19.78 -23.76 -9.62
CA LYS A 7 -18.47 -24.03 -9.02
C LYS A 7 -18.06 -22.96 -8.02
N GLN A 8 -18.35 -21.69 -8.33
CA GLN A 8 -18.03 -20.56 -7.46
C GLN A 8 -18.87 -20.57 -6.18
N SER A 9 -20.18 -20.84 -6.28
CA SER A 9 -21.03 -20.92 -5.09
C SER A 9 -20.67 -22.11 -4.18
N MET A 10 -20.25 -23.24 -4.76
CA MET A 10 -19.74 -24.38 -3.99
C MET A 10 -18.42 -24.06 -3.26
N ALA A 11 -17.52 -23.32 -3.90
CA ALA A 11 -16.28 -22.88 -3.26
C ALA A 11 -16.56 -21.97 -2.06
N TRP A 12 -17.44 -20.97 -2.22
CA TRP A 12 -17.85 -20.10 -1.12
C TRP A 12 -18.57 -20.85 0.00
N GLY A 13 -19.48 -21.77 -0.35
CA GLY A 13 -20.16 -22.61 0.64
C GLY A 13 -19.18 -23.48 1.43
N SER A 14 -18.19 -24.07 0.76
CA SER A 14 -17.16 -24.88 1.41
C SER A 14 -16.28 -24.06 2.36
N LEU A 15 -15.89 -22.85 1.96
CA LEU A 15 -15.13 -21.92 2.80
C LEU A 15 -15.91 -21.52 4.04
N LEU A 16 -17.20 -21.19 3.90
CA LEU A 16 -18.05 -20.82 5.03
C LEU A 16 -18.24 -21.98 6.01
N ILE A 17 -18.44 -23.20 5.51
CA ILE A 17 -18.53 -24.39 6.36
C ILE A 17 -17.21 -24.63 7.10
N PHE A 18 -16.07 -24.56 6.39
CA PHE A 18 -14.76 -24.73 7.00
C PHE A 18 -14.52 -23.69 8.11
N PHE A 19 -14.75 -22.42 7.82
CA PHE A 19 -14.55 -21.34 8.80
C PHE A 19 -15.49 -21.48 9.99
N GLY A 20 -16.76 -21.81 9.75
CA GLY A 20 -17.74 -22.08 10.81
C GLY A 20 -17.34 -23.26 11.71
N LEU A 21 -16.80 -24.33 11.13
CA LEU A 21 -16.27 -25.46 11.91
C LEU A 21 -15.04 -25.07 12.73
N VAL A 22 -14.10 -24.31 12.15
CA VAL A 22 -12.92 -23.82 12.88
C VAL A 22 -13.32 -22.91 14.04
N SER A 23 -14.25 -21.97 13.81
CA SER A 23 -14.78 -21.10 14.87
C SER A 23 -15.53 -21.87 15.94
N LEU A 24 -16.27 -22.93 15.58
CA LEU A 24 -16.91 -23.81 16.57
C LEU A 24 -15.85 -24.55 17.38
N LEU A 25 -14.81 -25.09 16.74
CA LEU A 25 -13.72 -25.76 17.43
C LEU A 25 -13.00 -24.82 18.39
N GLU A 26 -12.74 -23.56 18.01
CA GLU A 26 -12.12 -22.56 18.88
C GLU A 26 -12.93 -22.28 20.15
N LEU A 27 -14.25 -22.48 20.14
CA LEU A 27 -15.08 -22.35 21.34
C LEU A 27 -14.84 -23.48 22.36
N TYR A 28 -14.46 -24.67 21.89
CA TYR A 28 -14.24 -25.85 22.74
C TYR A 28 -12.76 -26.15 22.99
N PHE A 29 -11.89 -25.70 22.10
CA PHE A 29 -10.45 -25.85 22.16
C PHE A 29 -9.84 -24.46 22.28
N ASP A 30 -9.20 -24.16 23.43
CA ASP A 30 -8.48 -22.91 23.66
C ASP A 30 -7.27 -22.79 22.71
N PHE A 31 -7.51 -22.39 21.46
CA PHE A 31 -6.46 -22.25 20.48
C PHE A 31 -5.52 -21.12 20.88
N THR A 32 -4.27 -21.49 21.13
CA THR A 32 -3.21 -20.51 21.32
C THR A 32 -2.93 -19.76 20.01
N PRO A 33 -2.40 -18.53 20.06
CA PRO A 33 -1.96 -17.81 18.86
C PRO A 33 -0.96 -18.59 17.98
N TRP A 34 -0.16 -19.50 18.57
CA TRP A 34 0.73 -20.39 17.83
C TRP A 34 -0.01 -21.37 16.91
N THR A 35 -1.25 -21.74 17.26
CA THR A 35 -2.10 -22.56 16.39
C THR A 35 -2.42 -21.81 15.10
N TRP A 36 -2.72 -20.50 15.19
CA TRP A 36 -2.95 -19.65 14.03
C TRP A 36 -1.69 -19.47 13.18
N VAL A 37 -0.52 -19.32 13.81
CA VAL A 37 0.78 -19.33 13.10
C VAL A 37 0.96 -20.62 12.31
N ALA A 38 0.67 -21.78 12.92
CA ALA A 38 0.77 -23.07 12.26
C ALA A 38 -0.20 -23.19 11.08
N PHE A 39 -1.46 -22.78 11.25
CA PHE A 39 -2.44 -22.78 10.16
C PHE A 39 -2.00 -21.89 8.99
N LEU A 40 -1.52 -20.68 9.25
CA LEU A 40 -1.03 -19.76 8.22
C LEU A 40 0.20 -20.32 7.49
N ALA A 41 1.14 -20.90 8.24
CA ALA A 41 2.34 -21.52 7.66
C ALA A 41 1.97 -22.72 6.76
N VAL A 42 1.09 -23.59 7.22
CA VAL A 42 0.61 -24.77 6.46
C VAL A 42 -0.23 -24.35 5.26
N ALA A 43 -1.11 -23.36 5.40
CA ALA A 43 -1.88 -22.83 4.29
C ALA A 43 -0.98 -22.22 3.21
N GLY A 44 0.05 -21.46 3.62
CA GLY A 44 1.05 -20.92 2.70
C GLY A 44 1.86 -22.03 2.00
N LEU A 45 2.22 -23.11 2.71
CA LEU A 45 2.83 -24.29 2.09
C LEU A 45 1.90 -24.93 1.05
N GLY A 46 0.59 -24.97 1.32
CA GLY A 46 -0.41 -25.48 0.37
C GLY A 46 -0.47 -24.66 -0.92
N THR A 47 -0.56 -23.33 -0.84
CA THR A 47 -0.55 -22.47 -2.03
C THR A 47 0.79 -22.50 -2.75
N PHE A 48 1.90 -22.63 -2.00
CA PHE A 48 3.22 -22.81 -2.58
C PHE A 48 3.35 -24.13 -3.35
N ALA A 49 2.82 -25.23 -2.81
CA ALA A 49 2.83 -26.53 -3.48
C ALA A 49 2.06 -26.51 -4.80
N ILE A 50 0.96 -25.75 -4.87
CA ILE A 50 0.21 -25.54 -6.12
C ILE A 50 1.08 -24.78 -7.14
N TYR A 51 1.78 -23.72 -6.71
CA TYR A 51 2.73 -23.02 -7.58
C TYR A 51 3.87 -23.92 -8.07
N LEU A 52 4.38 -24.84 -7.23
CA LEU A 52 5.40 -25.79 -7.64
C LEU A 52 4.90 -26.78 -8.70
N THR A 53 3.60 -27.10 -8.69
CA THR A 53 2.97 -27.98 -9.68
C THR A 53 2.80 -27.28 -11.03
N ASP A 54 2.42 -26.00 -11.02
CA ASP A 54 2.29 -25.18 -12.21
C ASP A 54 2.94 -23.80 -12.01
N ARG A 55 4.19 -23.68 -12.46
CA ARG A 55 4.99 -22.45 -12.35
C ARG A 55 4.47 -21.32 -13.24
N THR A 56 3.56 -21.59 -14.17
CA THR A 56 2.92 -20.55 -14.98
C THR A 56 1.92 -19.75 -14.16
N ASN A 57 1.41 -20.33 -13.07
CA ASN A 57 0.49 -19.67 -12.14
C ASN A 57 1.23 -18.79 -11.11
N PHE A 58 2.05 -17.85 -11.61
CA PHE A 58 2.77 -16.86 -10.80
C PHE A 58 1.90 -16.09 -9.79
N PRO A 59 0.64 -15.71 -10.09
CA PRO A 59 -0.20 -15.01 -9.11
C PRO A 59 -0.39 -15.77 -7.80
N MET A 60 -0.24 -17.10 -7.79
CA MET A 60 -0.36 -17.94 -6.59
C MET A 60 0.79 -17.76 -5.59
N LEU A 61 1.90 -17.15 -6.00
CA LEU A 61 2.96 -16.75 -5.08
C LEU A 61 2.50 -15.63 -4.14
N ILE A 62 1.67 -14.69 -4.61
CA ILE A 62 1.24 -13.56 -3.79
C ILE A 62 0.51 -14.04 -2.50
N PRO A 63 -0.52 -14.90 -2.58
CA PRO A 63 -1.13 -15.49 -1.37
C PRO A 63 -0.14 -16.23 -0.48
N THR A 64 0.79 -17.00 -1.07
CA THR A 64 1.83 -17.72 -0.33
C THR A 64 2.66 -16.76 0.52
N TYR A 65 3.18 -15.70 -0.09
CA TYR A 65 3.97 -14.69 0.59
C TYR A 65 3.17 -14.00 1.69
N VAL A 66 1.92 -13.60 1.42
CA VAL A 66 1.08 -12.92 2.42
C VAL A 66 0.82 -13.81 3.63
N LEU A 67 0.48 -15.09 3.42
CA LEU A 67 0.23 -16.03 4.52
C LEU A 67 1.48 -16.22 5.39
N TRP A 68 2.66 -16.34 4.78
CA TRP A 68 3.91 -16.47 5.51
C TRP A 68 4.32 -15.17 6.21
N ILE A 69 4.11 -14.00 5.60
CA ILE A 69 4.35 -12.71 6.25
C ILE A 69 3.48 -12.58 7.51
N LEU A 70 2.21 -12.97 7.43
CA LEU A 70 1.31 -12.97 8.59
C LEU A 70 1.75 -13.97 9.67
N ALA A 71 2.16 -15.17 9.28
CA ALA A 71 2.72 -16.16 10.22
C ALA A 71 3.97 -15.63 10.94
N VAL A 72 4.88 -15.01 10.20
CA VAL A 72 6.09 -14.38 10.74
C VAL A 72 5.74 -13.19 11.63
N LEU A 73 4.84 -12.31 11.19
CA LEU A 73 4.37 -11.17 11.99
C LEU A 73 3.86 -11.62 13.35
N ILE A 74 2.93 -12.58 13.36
CA ILE A 74 2.33 -13.08 14.59
C ILE A 74 3.43 -13.71 15.46
N SER A 75 4.35 -14.48 14.87
CA SER A 75 5.49 -15.05 15.61
C SER A 75 6.36 -13.96 16.26
N LEU A 76 6.69 -12.88 15.54
CA LEU A 76 7.48 -11.77 16.07
C LEU A 76 6.78 -11.05 17.22
N LEU A 77 5.45 -10.89 17.12
CA LEU A 77 4.62 -10.33 18.19
C LEU A 77 4.61 -11.23 19.43
N LEU A 78 4.40 -12.54 19.24
CA LEU A 78 4.38 -13.50 20.35
C LEU A 78 5.73 -13.63 21.06
N LEU A 79 6.83 -13.44 20.32
CA LEU A 79 8.18 -13.46 20.86
C LEU A 79 8.62 -12.09 21.44
N ASN A 80 7.78 -11.05 21.31
CA ASN A 80 8.09 -9.66 21.69
C ASN A 80 9.37 -9.13 21.01
N TRP A 81 9.60 -9.54 19.76
CA TRP A 81 10.76 -9.13 18.95
C TRP A 81 10.45 -7.92 18.05
N LEU A 82 9.16 -7.60 17.87
CA LEU A 82 8.71 -6.48 17.08
C LEU A 82 7.91 -5.52 17.98
N PRO A 83 8.40 -4.29 18.19
CA PRO A 83 7.64 -3.25 18.88
C PRO A 83 6.30 -2.95 18.19
N ASP A 84 5.25 -2.71 18.98
CA ASP A 84 3.88 -2.49 18.48
C ASP A 84 3.78 -1.29 17.52
N ASP A 85 4.59 -0.25 17.73
CA ASP A 85 4.67 0.95 16.89
C ASP A 85 5.26 0.67 15.49
N LEU A 86 6.08 -0.36 15.37
CA LEU A 86 6.72 -0.75 14.11
C LEU A 86 5.91 -1.81 13.33
N VAL A 87 4.83 -2.35 13.90
CA VAL A 87 3.98 -3.34 13.25
C VAL A 87 3.45 -2.86 11.89
N PRO A 88 2.87 -1.65 11.76
CA PRO A 88 2.36 -1.18 10.47
C PRO A 88 3.46 -1.04 9.42
N LEU A 89 4.62 -0.52 9.82
CA LEU A 89 5.78 -0.39 8.94
C LEU A 89 6.26 -1.75 8.45
N PHE A 90 6.42 -2.71 9.37
CA PHE A 90 6.87 -4.06 9.05
C PHE A 90 5.90 -4.75 8.08
N VAL A 91 4.61 -4.81 8.43
CA VAL A 91 3.62 -5.56 7.64
C VAL A 91 3.47 -4.96 6.24
N LEU A 92 3.31 -3.64 6.16
CA LEU A 92 3.10 -2.99 4.86
C LEU A 92 4.35 -3.09 3.98
N THR A 93 5.55 -2.95 4.57
CA THR A 93 6.81 -3.14 3.83
C THR A 93 6.97 -4.59 3.37
N ALA A 94 6.72 -5.56 4.24
CA ALA A 94 6.82 -6.97 3.91
C ALA A 94 5.84 -7.36 2.79
N VAL A 95 4.59 -6.88 2.86
CA VAL A 95 3.56 -7.13 1.82
C VAL A 95 3.88 -6.39 0.52
N ALA A 96 4.63 -5.28 0.54
CA ALA A 96 5.08 -4.60 -0.67
C ALA A 96 6.12 -5.42 -1.46
N ILE A 97 6.90 -6.28 -0.80
CA ILE A 97 7.98 -7.08 -1.43
C ILE A 97 7.48 -7.91 -2.63
N PRO A 98 6.43 -8.75 -2.54
CA PRO A 98 5.98 -9.53 -3.69
C PRO A 98 5.55 -8.67 -4.89
N PHE A 99 4.95 -7.49 -4.66
CA PHE A 99 4.61 -6.56 -5.74
C PHE A 99 5.85 -5.93 -6.36
N LEU A 100 6.81 -5.51 -5.52
CA LEU A 100 8.08 -4.98 -5.99
C LEU A 100 8.87 -6.04 -6.78
N ALA A 101 8.93 -7.26 -6.29
CA ALA A 101 9.58 -8.39 -6.97
C ALA A 101 8.93 -8.65 -8.33
N THR A 102 7.60 -8.64 -8.41
CA THR A 102 6.84 -8.77 -9.66
C THR A 102 7.30 -7.75 -10.70
N TYR A 103 7.43 -6.49 -10.29
CA TYR A 103 7.92 -5.42 -11.14
C TYR A 103 9.38 -5.59 -11.57
N LEU A 104 10.27 -5.94 -10.64
CA LEU A 104 11.70 -6.08 -10.89
C LEU A 104 12.00 -7.26 -11.82
N ILE A 105 11.24 -8.35 -11.71
CA ILE A 105 11.36 -9.53 -12.57
C ILE A 105 10.82 -9.22 -13.98
N ASN A 106 9.67 -8.56 -14.07
CA ASN A 106 9.07 -8.22 -15.35
C ASN A 106 8.55 -6.77 -15.35
N PRO A 107 9.36 -5.80 -15.84
CA PRO A 107 8.99 -4.39 -15.86
C PRO A 107 7.73 -4.08 -16.67
N THR A 108 7.35 -4.98 -17.60
CA THR A 108 6.08 -4.84 -18.36
C THR A 108 4.85 -4.92 -17.46
N GLN A 109 4.96 -5.51 -16.27
CA GLN A 109 3.93 -5.57 -15.24
C GLN A 109 3.94 -4.31 -14.36
N TRP A 110 3.89 -3.15 -15.00
CA TRP A 110 3.95 -1.82 -14.37
C TRP A 110 2.86 -1.59 -13.31
N TRP A 111 1.74 -2.31 -13.39
CA TRP A 111 0.64 -2.21 -12.43
C TRP A 111 1.08 -2.51 -10.99
N SER A 112 2.09 -3.36 -10.81
CA SER A 112 2.60 -3.78 -9.49
C SER A 112 3.38 -2.68 -8.76
N LEU A 113 3.81 -1.62 -9.45
CA LEU A 113 4.37 -0.43 -8.80
C LEU A 113 3.34 0.28 -7.93
N ILE A 114 2.07 0.33 -8.35
CA ILE A 114 1.04 1.08 -7.62
C ILE A 114 0.87 0.52 -6.19
N PRO A 115 0.61 -0.80 -5.99
CA PRO A 115 0.57 -1.38 -4.65
C PRO A 115 1.87 -1.17 -3.89
N THR A 116 3.03 -1.31 -4.54
CA THR A 116 4.34 -1.16 -3.91
C THR A 116 4.51 0.24 -3.29
N TYR A 117 4.26 1.30 -4.06
CA TYR A 117 4.37 2.68 -3.58
C TYR A 117 3.38 2.97 -2.46
N ILE A 118 2.12 2.53 -2.60
CA ILE A 118 1.08 2.78 -1.61
C ILE A 118 1.42 2.08 -0.30
N LEU A 119 1.79 0.79 -0.33
CA LEU A 119 2.11 0.03 0.87
C LEU A 119 3.32 0.63 1.61
N LEU A 120 4.41 0.91 0.89
CA LEU A 120 5.60 1.54 1.48
C LEU A 120 5.31 2.93 2.03
N GLY A 121 4.56 3.74 1.28
CA GLY A 121 4.24 5.09 1.70
C GLY A 121 3.30 5.16 2.90
N ILE A 122 2.30 4.26 2.99
CA ILE A 122 1.43 4.19 4.16
C ILE A 122 2.21 3.67 5.37
N GLY A 123 3.07 2.65 5.20
CA GLY A 123 3.95 2.18 6.27
C GLY A 123 4.81 3.32 6.82
N PHE A 124 5.45 4.06 5.93
CA PHE A 124 6.25 5.23 6.29
C PHE A 124 5.41 6.34 6.94
N MET A 125 4.23 6.65 6.42
CA MET A 125 3.32 7.65 6.98
C MET A 125 2.94 7.32 8.42
N VAL A 126 2.55 6.07 8.68
CA VAL A 126 2.17 5.63 10.03
C VAL A 126 3.36 5.78 10.98
N THR A 127 4.57 5.44 10.55
CA THR A 127 5.78 5.68 11.33
C THR A 127 6.00 7.18 11.64
N LEU A 128 5.79 8.07 10.67
CA LEU A 128 5.90 9.51 10.90
C LEU A 128 4.87 10.01 11.92
N LEU A 129 3.64 9.48 11.89
CA LEU A 129 2.60 9.81 12.87
C LEU A 129 2.99 9.33 14.26
N THR A 130 3.44 8.07 14.38
CA THR A 130 3.80 7.49 15.68
C THR A 130 4.95 8.23 16.36
N TYR A 131 5.93 8.74 15.60
CA TYR A 131 7.02 9.54 16.14
C TYR A 131 6.72 11.05 16.21
N GLY A 132 5.48 11.47 15.95
CA GLY A 132 5.08 12.89 16.01
C GLY A 132 5.73 13.79 14.96
N LEU A 133 6.31 13.21 13.90
CA LEU A 133 6.92 13.91 12.78
C LEU A 133 5.86 14.37 11.75
N LEU A 134 4.72 13.71 11.71
CA LEU A 134 3.55 14.10 10.94
C LEU A 134 2.39 14.40 11.89
N ASN A 135 1.65 15.46 11.61
CA ASN A 135 0.45 15.83 12.36
C ASN A 135 -0.81 15.35 11.63
N ASP A 136 -1.85 14.96 12.36
CA ASP A 136 -3.10 14.42 11.82
C ASP A 136 -3.75 15.32 10.75
N LEU A 137 -3.62 16.64 10.90
CA LEU A 137 -4.12 17.63 9.95
C LEU A 137 -3.49 17.48 8.55
N TRP A 138 -2.25 16.98 8.48
CA TRP A 138 -1.48 16.81 7.24
C TRP A 138 -1.67 15.43 6.61
N VAL A 139 -2.34 14.49 7.28
CA VAL A 139 -2.58 13.13 6.77
C VAL A 139 -3.34 13.15 5.45
N PRO A 140 -4.46 13.88 5.27
CA PRO A 140 -5.16 13.91 3.99
C PRO A 140 -4.26 14.39 2.84
N THR A 141 -3.50 15.45 3.09
CA THR A 141 -2.52 16.00 2.14
C THR A 141 -1.49 14.93 1.77
N PHE A 142 -0.86 14.30 2.76
CA PHE A 142 0.14 13.27 2.57
C PHE A 142 -0.41 12.10 1.74
N VAL A 143 -1.59 11.58 2.10
CA VAL A 143 -2.21 10.43 1.41
C VAL A 143 -2.53 10.78 -0.05
N MET A 144 -3.07 11.96 -0.33
CA MET A 144 -3.38 12.36 -1.71
C MET A 144 -2.12 12.42 -2.59
N PHE A 145 -1.04 13.04 -2.09
CA PHE A 145 0.23 13.07 -2.81
C PHE A 145 0.87 11.69 -2.95
N LEU A 146 0.78 10.86 -1.90
CA LEU A 146 1.28 9.49 -1.93
C LEU A 146 0.59 8.67 -3.02
N ILE A 147 -0.74 8.77 -3.14
CA ILE A 147 -1.50 8.03 -4.15
C ILE A 147 -1.24 8.62 -5.55
N ALA A 148 -1.01 9.93 -5.68
CA ALA A 148 -0.67 10.55 -6.96
C ALA A 148 0.70 10.10 -7.50
N LEU A 149 1.67 9.88 -6.61
CA LEU A 149 3.05 9.56 -6.93
C LEU A 149 3.23 8.34 -7.87
N PRO A 150 2.64 7.15 -7.63
CA PRO A 150 2.81 6.02 -8.53
C PRO A 150 2.28 6.29 -9.94
N PHE A 151 1.24 7.10 -10.10
CA PHE A 151 0.74 7.48 -11.43
C PHE A 151 1.73 8.40 -12.18
N TYR A 152 2.34 9.36 -11.48
CA TYR A 152 3.43 10.15 -12.06
C TYR A 152 4.64 9.29 -12.43
N VAL A 153 5.02 8.33 -11.59
CA VAL A 153 6.11 7.41 -11.87
C VAL A 153 5.81 6.55 -13.10
N ILE A 154 4.59 6.04 -13.23
CA ILE A 154 4.17 5.29 -14.42
C ILE A 154 4.25 6.15 -15.67
N TYR A 155 3.69 7.36 -15.64
CA TYR A 155 3.73 8.26 -16.80
C TYR A 155 5.17 8.64 -17.19
N ALA A 156 6.03 8.92 -16.21
CA ALA A 156 7.43 9.26 -16.45
C ALA A 156 8.21 8.11 -17.11
N ARG A 157 7.85 6.86 -16.79
CA ARG A 157 8.48 5.66 -17.36
C ARG A 157 7.85 5.21 -18.68
N TYR A 158 6.55 5.42 -18.83
CA TYR A 158 5.75 5.00 -19.98
C TYR A 158 5.00 6.20 -20.55
N PRO A 159 5.69 7.15 -21.20
CA PRO A 159 5.09 8.42 -21.65
C PRO A 159 4.01 8.25 -22.73
N ASN A 160 3.97 7.10 -23.40
CA ASN A 160 2.92 6.75 -24.35
C ASN A 160 1.58 6.48 -23.64
N GLU A 161 1.62 6.06 -22.38
CA GLU A 161 0.44 5.80 -21.55
C GLU A 161 0.02 7.09 -20.86
N LYS A 162 -0.87 7.87 -21.49
CA LYS A 162 -1.33 9.17 -20.95
C LYS A 162 -2.40 9.06 -19.87
N TRP A 163 -3.05 7.91 -19.75
CA TRP A 163 -4.13 7.70 -18.78
C TRP A 163 -3.75 8.00 -17.31
N PRO A 164 -2.51 7.76 -16.80
CA PRO A 164 -2.15 8.04 -15.40
C PRO A 164 -2.17 9.52 -15.06
N LEU A 165 -2.03 10.42 -16.04
CA LEU A 165 -2.01 11.86 -15.81
C LEU A 165 -3.31 12.38 -15.20
N ILE A 166 -4.45 11.77 -15.57
CA ILE A 166 -5.76 12.21 -15.09
C ILE A 166 -5.88 11.89 -13.58
N PRO A 167 -5.71 10.65 -13.10
CA PRO A 167 -5.65 10.36 -11.67
C PRO A 167 -4.59 11.18 -10.93
N ALA A 168 -3.37 11.27 -11.48
CA ALA A 168 -2.27 12.00 -10.85
C ALA A 168 -2.61 13.48 -10.64
N GLY A 169 -3.15 14.13 -11.67
CA GLY A 169 -3.55 15.54 -11.63
C GLY A 169 -4.70 15.79 -10.66
N ILE A 170 -5.75 14.96 -10.70
CA ILE A 170 -6.90 15.09 -9.78
C ILE A 170 -6.44 14.93 -8.33
N LEU A 171 -5.69 13.87 -8.02
CA LEU A 171 -5.20 13.62 -6.66
C LEU A 171 -4.26 14.73 -6.19
N THR A 172 -3.43 15.27 -7.08
CA THR A 172 -2.56 16.41 -6.77
C THR A 172 -3.35 17.66 -6.45
N ILE A 173 -4.39 17.98 -7.24
CA ILE A 173 -5.26 19.14 -6.98
C ILE A 173 -5.97 18.98 -5.64
N ILE A 174 -6.48 17.79 -5.33
CA ILE A 174 -7.14 17.50 -4.04
C ILE A 174 -6.12 17.60 -2.89
N GLY A 175 -4.91 17.06 -3.05
CA GLY A 175 -3.83 17.18 -2.08
C GLY A 175 -3.43 18.63 -1.82
N LEU A 176 -3.35 19.45 -2.88
CA LEU A 176 -3.13 20.90 -2.77
C LEU A 176 -4.30 21.60 -2.07
N ALA A 177 -5.55 21.21 -2.32
CA ALA A 177 -6.70 21.77 -1.64
C ALA A 177 -6.65 21.48 -0.13
N PHE A 178 -6.33 20.24 0.27
CA PHE A 178 -6.11 19.91 1.68
C PHE A 178 -4.94 20.69 2.28
N LEU A 179 -3.83 20.79 1.57
CA LEU A 179 -2.67 21.59 1.99
C LEU A 179 -3.08 23.04 2.27
N LEU A 180 -3.86 23.66 1.38
CA LEU A 180 -4.35 25.02 1.59
C LEU A 180 -5.29 25.11 2.80
N ALA A 181 -6.15 24.12 2.99
CA ALA A 181 -7.11 24.05 4.09
C ALA A 181 -6.46 23.89 5.47
N THR A 182 -5.25 23.33 5.58
CA THR A 182 -4.51 23.21 6.85
C THR A 182 -3.95 24.54 7.38
N GLY A 183 -4.23 25.66 6.70
CA GLY A 183 -3.63 26.97 6.99
C GLY A 183 -2.32 27.21 6.25
N ALA A 184 -1.80 26.22 5.48
CA ALA A 184 -0.64 26.41 4.63
C ALA A 184 -0.88 27.46 3.52
N ALA A 185 -2.15 27.77 3.22
CA ALA A 185 -2.53 28.85 2.31
C ALA A 185 -1.91 30.20 2.70
N GLN A 186 -1.78 30.51 4.00
CA GLN A 186 -1.16 31.75 4.46
C GLN A 186 0.33 31.81 4.05
N TYR A 187 1.04 30.69 4.19
CA TYR A 187 2.45 30.59 3.79
C TYR A 187 2.62 30.56 2.26
N ILE A 188 1.74 29.86 1.54
CA ILE A 188 1.78 29.80 0.07
C ILE A 188 1.50 31.18 -0.54
N VAL A 189 0.50 31.91 -0.02
CA VAL A 189 0.22 33.30 -0.43
C VAL A 189 1.41 34.21 -0.09
N ALA A 190 2.01 34.06 1.09
CA ALA A 190 3.19 34.83 1.48
C ALA A 190 4.39 34.56 0.54
N ILE A 191 4.69 33.29 0.23
CA ILE A 191 5.77 32.92 -0.69
C ILE A 191 5.49 33.46 -2.10
N ALA A 192 4.24 33.34 -2.59
CA ALA A 192 3.85 33.86 -3.90
C ALA A 192 4.02 35.38 -3.97
N LEU A 193 3.60 36.12 -2.94
CA LEU A 193 3.79 37.57 -2.85
C LEU A 193 5.27 37.96 -2.80
N ILE A 194 6.10 37.21 -2.05
CA ILE A 194 7.56 37.43 -2.01
C ILE A 194 8.18 37.21 -3.39
N LEU A 195 7.83 36.13 -4.09
CA LEU A 195 8.37 35.83 -5.42
C LEU A 195 7.91 36.86 -6.47
N VAL A 196 6.63 37.23 -6.46
CA VAL A 196 6.07 38.23 -7.37
C VAL A 196 6.67 39.61 -7.11
N GLY A 197 6.78 40.01 -5.84
CA GLY A 197 7.44 41.26 -5.44
C GLY A 197 8.91 41.29 -5.85
N SER A 198 9.64 40.19 -5.62
CA SER A 198 11.05 40.05 -6.04
C SER A 198 11.21 40.13 -7.55
N TRP A 199 10.29 39.50 -8.31
CA TRP A 199 10.28 39.55 -9.77
C TRP A 199 9.97 40.94 -10.32
N LEU A 200 9.03 41.66 -9.71
CA LEU A 200 8.71 43.06 -10.05
C LEU A 200 9.91 43.98 -9.85
N LEU A 201 10.59 43.88 -8.70
CA LEU A 201 11.81 44.65 -8.42
C LEU A 201 12.91 44.35 -9.45
N TRP A 202 13.13 43.07 -9.76
CA TRP A 202 14.10 42.67 -10.77
C TRP A 202 13.76 43.22 -12.17
N ARG A 203 12.49 43.17 -12.56
CA ARG A 203 12.02 43.73 -13.83
C ARG A 203 12.23 45.25 -13.90
N GLU A 204 11.99 45.98 -12.81
CA GLU A 204 12.20 47.44 -12.80
C GLU A 204 13.69 47.82 -12.92
N HIS A 205 14.58 47.06 -12.30
CA HIS A 205 16.03 47.28 -12.46
C HIS A 205 16.54 46.90 -13.86
N ALA A 206 15.94 45.91 -14.52
CA ALA A 206 16.32 45.50 -15.87
C ALA A 206 15.87 46.45 -16.99
N VAL A 207 14.90 47.34 -16.73
CA VAL A 207 14.38 48.32 -17.72
C VAL A 207 15.08 49.69 -17.61
N ARG A 208 15.83 49.94 -16.53
CA ARG A 208 16.53 51.22 -16.29
C ARG A 208 18.03 51.20 -16.60
N VAL A 209 18.54 50.12 -17.21
CA VAL A 209 19.91 49.97 -17.75
C VAL A 209 19.83 49.87 -19.25
#